data_AF-A0A7L1R7B0-F1
#
_entry.id   AF-A0A7L1R7B0-F1
#
_cell.length_a   1.000
_cell.length_b   1.000
_cell.length_c   1.000
_cell.angle_alpha   90.00
_cell.angle_beta   90.00
_cell.angle_gamma   90.00
#
_symmetry.space_group_name_H-M   'P 1'
#
loop_
_entity.id
_entity.type
_entity.pdbx_description
1 polymer ?
#
loop_
_entity_poly.entity_id
_entity_poly.type
_entity_poly.pdbx_seq_one_letter_code
_entity_poly.pdbx_strand_id
1 'polypeptide(L)'
;MLPATSKLCAAISYRHLRNMTGLRRKAAVAISQELSRLASHSPGPSAWIHQVRRRSSLLSSRLEEKPFSDMQMSYIKQGEEALQKSLRILEDQDNWKTETVVGNGDKVLSKVLPDVGKVFRLEVVVDQPLDTVYGELVDNMEQMGDWNPNVKEVRILEKIGKDTVITHETAAAPPGNLVGPRDFVSVRCSRRRGSTCVLAGMSTTHGAMPEQEGFIRAENGPTCMVLRPLPGSPSQTRLTWLLSIDLK
;
A
#
# COMPACT_ATOMS: atom_id res chain seq x y z
N MET A 1 3.18 19.59 -35.12
CA MET A 1 3.23 18.12 -34.95
C MET A 1 3.91 17.82 -33.62
N LEU A 2 3.25 16.96 -32.83
CA LEU A 2 3.59 16.42 -31.51
C LEU A 2 3.48 17.38 -30.30
N PRO A 3 2.81 16.97 -29.20
CA PRO A 3 1.87 17.83 -28.48
C PRO A 3 2.29 18.19 -27.05
N ALA A 4 1.71 19.30 -26.59
CA ALA A 4 1.80 19.88 -25.26
C ALA A 4 1.22 18.97 -24.16
N THR A 5 2.07 18.42 -23.29
CA THR A 5 1.68 17.87 -21.97
C THR A 5 2.77 18.10 -20.92
N SER A 6 3.22 19.34 -20.82
CA SER A 6 4.09 19.82 -19.75
C SER A 6 3.25 20.69 -18.81
N LYS A 7 2.46 20.09 -17.91
CA LYS A 7 1.77 20.80 -16.83
C LYS A 7 1.15 19.80 -15.85
N LEU A 8 1.92 19.45 -14.81
CA LEU A 8 1.44 19.21 -13.44
C LEU A 8 2.61 19.05 -12.44
N CYS A 9 3.74 19.70 -12.70
CA CYS A 9 4.83 19.89 -11.73
C CYS A 9 4.87 21.37 -11.33
N ALA A 10 4.29 21.70 -10.16
CA ALA A 10 4.55 22.91 -9.38
C ALA A 10 3.76 22.83 -8.06
N ALA A 11 4.25 22.04 -7.10
CA ALA A 11 3.72 22.02 -5.73
C ALA A 11 4.50 23.00 -4.84
N ILE A 12 4.64 24.27 -5.27
CA ILE A 12 5.25 25.32 -4.43
C ILE A 12 4.54 26.64 -4.67
N SER A 13 3.62 26.98 -3.75
CA SER A 13 3.35 28.35 -3.29
C SER A 13 2.48 28.27 -2.03
N TYR A 14 3.18 28.22 -0.89
CA TYR A 14 2.93 28.87 0.41
C TYR A 14 1.54 29.01 1.05
N ARG A 15 1.61 29.01 2.40
CA ARG A 15 0.67 29.54 3.41
C ARG A 15 -0.65 28.78 3.55
N HIS A 16 -0.59 27.66 4.28
CA HIS A 16 -1.25 27.51 5.57
C HIS A 16 -1.02 26.07 6.08
N LEU A 17 -0.31 25.98 7.20
CA LEU A 17 0.04 24.79 7.99
C LEU A 17 -1.18 24.08 8.61
N ARG A 18 -2.31 24.01 7.89
CA ARG A 18 -3.58 23.49 8.41
C ARG A 18 -4.37 22.58 7.47
N ASN A 19 -3.88 22.27 6.26
CA ASN A 19 -4.67 21.53 5.27
C ASN A 19 -3.83 20.63 4.34
N MET A 20 -3.41 19.47 4.84
CA MET A 20 -2.65 18.43 4.09
C MET A 20 -3.53 17.52 3.19
N THR A 21 -4.81 17.85 2.97
CA THR A 21 -5.81 17.00 2.29
C THR A 21 -5.71 16.99 0.76
N GLY A 22 -5.27 18.09 0.14
CA GLY A 22 -5.18 18.22 -1.31
C GLY A 22 -3.97 17.51 -1.93
N LEU A 23 -2.87 17.39 -1.19
CA LEU A 23 -1.62 16.76 -1.65
C LEU A 23 -1.75 15.22 -1.70
N ARG A 24 -2.29 14.63 -0.62
CA ARG A 24 -2.54 13.18 -0.49
C ARG A 24 -3.48 12.66 -1.60
N ARG A 25 -4.44 13.50 -1.99
CA ARG A 25 -5.46 13.25 -3.00
C ARG A 25 -4.92 13.12 -4.42
N LYS A 26 -3.95 13.95 -4.82
CA LYS A 26 -3.32 13.87 -6.16
C LYS A 26 -2.32 12.73 -6.27
N ALA A 27 -1.56 12.46 -5.20
CA ALA A 27 -0.62 11.35 -5.15
C ALA A 27 -1.32 9.98 -5.24
N ALA A 28 -2.43 9.81 -4.52
CA ALA A 28 -3.22 8.58 -4.53
C ALA A 28 -3.80 8.26 -5.93
N VAL A 29 -4.27 9.28 -6.66
CA VAL A 29 -4.78 9.13 -8.04
C VAL A 29 -3.64 8.87 -9.03
N ALA A 30 -2.50 9.53 -8.88
CA ALA A 30 -1.32 9.28 -9.70
C ALA A 30 -0.78 7.86 -9.54
N ILE A 31 -0.78 7.31 -8.31
CA ILE A 31 -0.40 5.92 -8.04
C ILE A 31 -1.35 4.95 -8.76
N SER A 32 -2.66 5.20 -8.75
CA SER A 32 -3.62 4.37 -9.50
C SER A 32 -3.38 4.41 -11.02
N GLN A 33 -3.11 5.60 -11.57
CA GLN A 33 -2.86 5.78 -13.00
C GLN A 33 -1.55 5.12 -13.45
N GLU A 34 -0.49 5.21 -12.64
CA GLU A 34 0.78 4.54 -12.94
C GLU A 34 0.69 3.02 -12.75
N LEU A 35 0.01 2.53 -11.71
CA LEU A 35 -0.31 1.10 -11.54
C LEU A 35 -1.04 0.53 -12.77
N SER A 36 -1.96 1.29 -13.34
CA SER A 36 -2.70 0.87 -14.55
C SER A 36 -1.80 0.80 -15.79
N ARG A 37 -0.79 1.68 -15.89
CA ARG A 37 0.19 1.71 -16.98
C ARG A 37 1.19 0.57 -16.93
N LEU A 38 1.76 0.26 -15.76
CA LEU A 38 2.85 -0.70 -15.65
C LEU A 38 2.40 -2.13 -15.91
N ALA A 39 1.21 -2.45 -15.42
CA ALA A 39 0.60 -3.75 -15.64
C ALA A 39 0.18 -3.99 -17.11
N SER A 40 0.26 -2.97 -17.99
CA SER A 40 0.18 -3.14 -19.44
C SER A 40 1.50 -3.58 -20.10
N HIS A 41 2.59 -3.62 -19.33
CA HIS A 41 3.94 -3.97 -19.77
C HIS A 41 4.52 -5.23 -19.11
N SER A 42 3.79 -5.90 -18.21
CA SER A 42 4.25 -7.14 -17.56
C SER A 42 3.97 -8.38 -18.44
N PRO A 43 4.96 -9.28 -18.64
CA PRO A 43 4.80 -10.46 -19.47
C PRO A 43 4.05 -11.58 -18.74
N GLY A 44 2.76 -11.74 -19.04
CA GLY A 44 1.98 -12.97 -18.80
C GLY A 44 1.84 -13.43 -17.33
N PRO A 45 0.98 -14.44 -17.05
CA PRO A 45 0.65 -14.81 -15.67
C PRO A 45 1.87 -15.39 -14.94
N SER A 46 2.11 -14.88 -13.72
CA SER A 46 3.09 -15.45 -12.78
C SER A 46 2.78 -16.93 -12.49
N ALA A 47 3.84 -17.73 -12.29
CA ALA A 47 3.86 -19.19 -12.26
C ALA A 47 2.98 -19.88 -11.18
N TRP A 48 2.16 -19.14 -10.45
CA TRP A 48 1.33 -19.64 -9.35
C TRP A 48 0.12 -20.47 -9.80
N ILE A 49 -0.32 -20.33 -11.06
CA ILE A 49 -1.49 -21.06 -11.61
C ILE A 49 -1.27 -22.59 -11.63
N HIS A 50 -0.02 -23.08 -11.60
CA HIS A 50 0.24 -24.51 -11.48
C HIS A 50 0.19 -25.07 -10.04
N GLN A 51 0.28 -24.22 -9.01
CA GLN A 51 0.26 -24.70 -7.62
C GLN A 51 -1.14 -24.78 -7.02
N VAL A 52 -2.11 -23.99 -7.50
CA VAL A 52 -3.47 -23.98 -6.92
C VAL A 52 -4.36 -25.12 -7.43
N ARG A 53 -4.10 -25.66 -8.62
CA ARG A 53 -4.90 -26.76 -9.18
C ARG A 53 -4.47 -28.17 -8.74
N ARG A 54 -3.34 -28.31 -8.03
CA ARG A 54 -2.76 -29.62 -7.64
C ARG A 54 -2.81 -29.94 -6.13
N ARG A 55 -3.56 -29.19 -5.32
CA ARG A 55 -3.64 -29.44 -3.86
C ARG A 55 -5.01 -29.83 -3.32
N SER A 56 -5.83 -30.47 -4.16
CA SER A 56 -6.82 -31.45 -3.72
C SER A 56 -6.24 -32.86 -3.84
N SER A 57 -5.19 -33.15 -3.08
CA SER A 57 -4.76 -34.52 -2.81
C SER A 57 -4.17 -34.60 -1.40
N LEU A 58 -4.83 -35.38 -0.57
CA LEU A 58 -4.42 -35.81 0.76
C LEU A 58 -2.99 -36.37 0.69
N LEU A 59 -2.02 -35.67 1.29
CA LEU A 59 -0.73 -36.17 1.82
C LEU A 59 0.07 -34.95 2.27
N SER A 60 -0.27 -34.45 3.46
CA SER A 60 0.54 -33.46 4.16
C SER A 60 1.75 -34.19 4.76
N SER A 61 2.87 -34.25 4.05
CA SER A 61 4.15 -34.38 4.72
C SER A 61 4.30 -33.16 5.63
N ARG A 62 4.20 -33.38 6.95
CA ARG A 62 4.53 -32.39 7.96
C ARG A 62 6.01 -32.06 7.81
N LEU A 63 6.32 -31.06 7.00
CA LEU A 63 7.54 -30.30 7.18
C LEU A 63 7.37 -29.63 8.55
N GLU A 64 8.22 -29.99 9.51
CA GLU A 64 8.30 -29.29 10.78
C GLU A 64 8.67 -27.83 10.48
N GLU A 65 7.67 -26.95 10.46
CA GLU A 65 7.92 -25.52 10.44
C GLU A 65 8.59 -25.17 11.76
N LYS A 66 9.86 -24.76 11.70
CA LYS A 66 10.62 -24.30 12.86
C LYS A 66 9.78 -23.23 13.56
N PRO A 67 9.57 -23.32 14.89
CA PRO A 67 8.77 -22.33 15.59
C PRO A 67 9.40 -20.94 15.41
N PHE A 68 8.57 -19.94 15.13
CA PHE A 68 9.00 -18.55 15.04
C PHE A 68 9.55 -18.08 16.38
N SER A 69 10.58 -17.23 16.35
CA SER A 69 11.07 -16.57 17.57
C SER A 69 10.00 -15.65 18.18
N ASP A 70 10.15 -15.29 19.45
CA ASP A 70 9.24 -14.35 20.13
C ASP A 70 9.13 -13.01 19.39
N MET A 71 10.25 -12.53 18.83
CA MET A 71 10.28 -11.31 18.02
C MET A 71 9.47 -11.47 16.73
N GLN A 72 9.65 -12.60 16.04
CA GLN A 72 8.90 -12.89 14.81
C GLN A 72 7.40 -13.04 15.08
N MET A 73 7.03 -13.68 16.19
CA MET A 73 5.64 -13.77 16.65
C MET A 73 5.04 -12.40 16.97
N SER A 74 5.84 -11.48 17.53
CA SER A 74 5.43 -10.08 17.74
C SER A 74 5.12 -9.37 16.43
N TYR A 75 5.97 -9.52 15.40
CA TYR A 75 5.71 -8.94 14.08
C TYR A 75 4.45 -9.53 13.41
N ILE A 76 4.27 -10.85 13.48
CA ILE A 76 3.05 -11.50 12.97
C ILE A 76 1.81 -10.91 13.63
N LYS A 77 1.82 -10.78 14.96
CA LYS A 77 0.70 -10.20 15.72
C LYS A 77 0.42 -8.76 15.32
N GLN A 78 1.46 -7.93 15.14
CA GLN A 78 1.29 -6.55 14.67
C GLN A 78 0.69 -6.50 13.26
N GLY A 79 1.12 -7.38 12.34
CA GLY A 79 0.54 -7.48 11.00
C GLY A 79 -0.95 -7.86 11.02
N GLU A 80 -1.34 -8.80 11.89
CA GLU A 80 -2.74 -9.18 12.07
C GLU A 80 -3.58 -8.08 12.73
N GLU A 81 -3.02 -7.38 13.70
CA GLU A 81 -3.65 -6.22 14.34
C GLU A 81 -3.88 -5.10 13.33
N ALA A 82 -2.91 -4.84 12.43
CA ALA A 82 -3.04 -3.85 11.37
C ALA A 82 -4.20 -4.19 10.47
N LEU A 83 -4.25 -5.45 10.01
CA LEU A 83 -5.31 -5.98 9.16
C LEU A 83 -6.68 -5.84 9.80
N GLN A 84 -6.84 -6.27 11.06
CA GLN A 84 -8.12 -6.21 11.75
C GLN A 84 -8.58 -4.76 11.96
N LYS A 85 -7.70 -3.89 12.45
CA LYS A 85 -8.03 -2.48 12.70
C LYS A 85 -8.38 -1.74 11.41
N SER A 86 -7.58 -1.93 10.36
CA SER A 86 -7.80 -1.25 9.08
C SER A 86 -9.10 -1.70 8.40
N LEU A 87 -9.45 -3.00 8.47
CA LEU A 87 -10.71 -3.50 7.94
C LEU A 87 -11.91 -2.97 8.73
N ARG A 88 -11.84 -2.93 10.06
CA ARG A 88 -12.91 -2.32 10.89
C ARG A 88 -13.16 -0.86 10.54
N ILE A 89 -12.10 -0.09 10.32
CA ILE A 89 -12.21 1.31 9.87
C ILE A 89 -12.92 1.40 8.51
N LEU A 90 -12.60 0.48 7.60
CA LEU A 90 -13.24 0.44 6.28
C LEU A 90 -14.68 -0.06 6.32
N GLU A 91 -15.06 -0.93 7.26
CA GLU A 91 -16.41 -1.46 7.44
C GLU A 91 -17.37 -0.39 7.96
N ASP A 92 -16.91 0.48 8.86
CA ASP A 92 -17.66 1.63 9.34
C ASP A 92 -17.84 2.66 8.22
N GLN A 93 -19.02 2.63 7.58
CA GLN A 93 -19.38 3.53 6.49
C GLN A 93 -19.80 4.94 6.95
N ASP A 94 -19.94 5.17 8.25
CA ASP A 94 -20.46 6.42 8.76
C ASP A 94 -19.37 7.50 8.78
N ASN A 95 -19.77 8.76 8.60
CA ASN A 95 -18.93 9.94 8.79
C ASN A 95 -17.70 10.05 7.87
N TRP A 96 -17.68 9.36 6.73
CA TRP A 96 -16.69 9.62 5.69
C TRP A 96 -17.01 10.91 4.94
N LYS A 97 -16.06 11.86 4.97
CA LYS A 97 -16.15 13.10 4.21
C LYS A 97 -15.49 12.92 2.84
N THR A 98 -16.24 13.15 1.77
CA THR A 98 -15.66 13.22 0.42
C THR A 98 -14.69 14.39 0.34
N GLU A 99 -13.42 14.08 0.09
CA GLU A 99 -12.39 15.06 -0.16
C GLU A 99 -12.44 15.43 -1.65
N THR A 100 -12.27 14.44 -2.54
CA THR A 100 -12.29 14.64 -4.00
C THR A 100 -13.07 13.56 -4.73
N VAL A 101 -13.55 13.91 -5.91
CA VAL A 101 -13.90 12.98 -6.99
C VAL A 101 -13.22 13.46 -8.26
N VAL A 102 -12.55 12.57 -8.98
CA VAL A 102 -11.90 12.86 -10.27
C VAL A 102 -12.84 12.46 -11.41
N GLY A 103 -12.66 13.02 -12.61
CA GLY A 103 -13.55 12.80 -13.75
C GLY A 103 -13.68 11.34 -14.22
N ASN A 104 -12.72 10.47 -13.87
CA ASN A 104 -12.77 9.02 -14.13
C ASN A 104 -13.54 8.23 -13.05
N GLY A 105 -14.06 8.91 -12.01
CA GLY A 105 -14.82 8.28 -10.92
C GLY A 105 -14.00 7.94 -9.68
N ASP A 106 -12.67 8.14 -9.71
CA ASP A 106 -11.80 7.92 -8.55
C ASP A 106 -12.17 8.86 -7.39
N LYS A 107 -12.20 8.31 -6.17
CA LYS A 107 -12.63 9.06 -4.98
C LYS A 107 -11.57 9.04 -3.91
N VAL A 108 -11.45 10.17 -3.21
CA VAL A 108 -10.69 10.27 -1.98
C VAL A 108 -11.64 10.76 -0.91
N LEU A 109 -11.73 10.01 0.19
CA LEU A 109 -12.51 10.35 1.37
C LEU A 109 -11.57 10.51 2.57
N SER A 110 -12.04 11.17 3.61
CA SER A 110 -11.35 11.24 4.88
C SER A 110 -12.28 11.07 6.07
N LYS A 111 -11.72 10.62 7.18
CA LYS A 111 -12.41 10.45 8.46
C LYS A 111 -11.43 10.76 9.59
N VAL A 112 -11.92 11.36 10.68
CA VAL A 112 -11.11 11.57 11.89
C VAL A 112 -11.55 10.55 12.92
N LEU A 113 -10.62 9.75 13.39
CA LEU A 113 -10.83 8.71 14.39
C LEU A 113 -10.24 9.16 15.72
N PRO A 114 -10.88 8.90 16.87
CA PRO A 114 -10.41 9.35 18.19
C PRO A 114 -8.95 8.95 18.49
N ASP A 115 -8.58 7.69 18.24
CA ASP A 115 -7.27 7.15 18.66
C ASP A 115 -6.23 7.11 17.53
N VAL A 116 -6.62 7.40 16.29
CA VAL A 116 -5.75 7.30 15.10
C VAL A 116 -5.54 8.66 14.44
N GLY A 117 -6.44 9.62 14.66
CA GLY A 117 -6.44 10.90 13.97
C GLY A 117 -7.03 10.79 12.57
N LYS A 118 -6.55 11.62 11.64
CA LYS A 118 -7.14 11.74 10.30
C LYS A 118 -6.63 10.66 9.35
N VAL A 119 -7.55 9.79 8.91
CA VAL A 119 -7.31 8.75 7.91
C VAL A 119 -7.90 9.14 6.55
N PHE A 120 -7.37 8.53 5.50
CA PHE A 120 -7.80 8.75 4.11
C PHE A 120 -8.20 7.41 3.49
N ARG A 121 -9.27 7.42 2.69
CA ARG A 121 -9.72 6.26 1.90
C ARG A 121 -9.69 6.63 0.43
N LEU A 122 -8.85 5.96 -0.34
CA LEU A 122 -8.86 6.01 -1.81
C LEU A 122 -9.75 4.88 -2.33
N GLU A 123 -10.60 5.19 -3.30
CA GLU A 123 -11.38 4.22 -4.07
C GLU A 123 -11.11 4.42 -5.56
N VAL A 124 -10.56 3.40 -6.21
CA VAL A 124 -10.22 3.42 -7.64
C VAL A 124 -10.54 2.09 -8.30
N VAL A 125 -10.72 2.13 -9.61
CA VAL A 125 -10.75 0.94 -10.48
C VAL A 125 -9.48 0.96 -11.31
N VAL A 126 -8.70 -0.11 -11.20
CA VAL A 126 -7.50 -0.34 -12.01
C VAL A 126 -7.88 -1.22 -13.17
N ASP A 127 -7.48 -0.83 -14.39
CA ASP A 127 -7.79 -1.54 -15.64
C ASP A 127 -6.93 -2.80 -15.85
N GLN A 128 -6.76 -3.57 -14.78
CA GLN A 128 -5.86 -4.73 -14.71
C GLN A 128 -6.44 -5.85 -13.85
N PRO A 129 -6.17 -7.12 -14.18
CA PRO A 129 -6.58 -8.26 -13.36
C PRO A 129 -5.97 -8.21 -11.96
N LEU A 130 -6.68 -8.77 -10.99
CA LEU A 130 -6.28 -8.70 -9.58
C LEU A 130 -4.89 -9.28 -9.33
N ASP A 131 -4.58 -10.43 -9.94
CA ASP A 131 -3.29 -11.09 -9.71
C ASP A 131 -2.12 -10.26 -10.26
N THR A 132 -2.34 -9.48 -11.34
CA THR A 132 -1.33 -8.53 -11.85
C THR A 132 -1.12 -7.37 -10.87
N VAL A 133 -2.19 -6.76 -10.37
CA VAL A 133 -2.10 -5.69 -9.36
C VAL A 133 -1.45 -6.19 -8.07
N TYR A 134 -1.78 -7.41 -7.64
CA TYR A 134 -1.19 -8.04 -6.47
C TYR A 134 0.32 -8.29 -6.65
N GLY A 135 0.72 -8.81 -7.81
CA GLY A 135 2.12 -9.06 -8.14
C GLY A 135 2.97 -7.79 -8.04
N GLU A 136 2.48 -6.66 -8.58
CA GLU A 136 3.20 -5.38 -8.49
C GLU A 136 3.29 -4.83 -7.05
N LEU A 137 2.24 -5.01 -6.26
CA LEU A 137 2.19 -4.46 -4.89
C LEU A 137 2.90 -5.32 -3.84
N VAL A 138 3.03 -6.63 -4.09
CA VAL A 138 3.55 -7.60 -3.12
C VAL A 138 4.81 -8.27 -3.61
N ASP A 139 4.76 -8.90 -4.78
CA ASP A 139 5.86 -9.72 -5.26
C ASP A 139 7.02 -8.84 -5.77
N ASN A 140 6.70 -7.71 -6.41
CA ASN A 140 7.65 -6.75 -6.98
C ASN A 140 7.79 -5.46 -6.13
N MET A 141 7.51 -5.52 -4.82
CA MET A 141 7.46 -4.30 -4.00
C MET A 141 8.79 -3.54 -3.93
N GLU A 142 9.93 -4.21 -4.09
CA GLU A 142 11.25 -3.55 -4.10
C GLU A 142 11.49 -2.74 -5.39
N GLN A 143 10.76 -3.06 -6.48
CA GLN A 143 10.76 -2.31 -7.74
C GLN A 143 9.75 -1.16 -7.74
N MET A 144 9.05 -0.92 -6.63
CA MET A 144 8.01 0.12 -6.55
C MET A 144 8.53 1.52 -6.88
N GLY A 145 9.80 1.80 -6.58
CA GLY A 145 10.43 3.10 -6.88
C GLY A 145 10.64 3.36 -8.38
N ASP A 146 10.66 2.33 -9.22
CA ASP A 146 10.86 2.49 -10.67
C ASP A 146 9.69 3.24 -11.33
N TRP A 147 8.53 3.19 -10.69
CA TRP A 147 7.29 3.67 -11.26
C TRP A 147 6.46 4.57 -10.35
N ASN A 148 6.64 4.47 -9.02
CA ASN A 148 5.97 5.34 -8.07
C ASN A 148 6.89 6.51 -7.73
N PRO A 149 6.66 7.72 -8.29
CA PRO A 149 7.54 8.87 -8.06
C PRO A 149 7.55 9.36 -6.60
N ASN A 150 6.64 8.87 -5.75
CA ASN A 150 6.62 9.22 -4.32
C ASN A 150 7.51 8.30 -3.47
N VAL A 151 7.98 7.19 -4.06
CA VAL A 151 8.81 6.19 -3.39
C VAL A 151 10.17 6.22 -4.06
N LYS A 152 11.22 6.44 -3.27
CA LYS A 152 12.59 6.38 -3.78
C LYS A 152 13.09 4.94 -3.78
N GLU A 153 12.84 4.21 -2.71
CA GLU A 153 13.33 2.84 -2.53
C GLU A 153 12.46 2.09 -1.51
N VAL A 154 12.24 0.80 -1.76
CA VAL A 154 11.70 -0.15 -0.80
C VAL A 154 12.70 -1.29 -0.65
N ARG A 155 13.05 -1.64 0.58
CA ARG A 155 13.90 -2.78 0.93
C ARG A 155 13.16 -3.72 1.85
N ILE A 156 13.21 -5.01 1.56
CA ILE A 156 12.72 -6.04 2.47
C ILE A 156 13.81 -6.33 3.51
N LEU A 157 13.50 -6.07 4.77
CA LEU A 157 14.42 -6.32 5.89
C LEU A 157 14.35 -7.77 6.36
N GLU A 158 13.14 -8.31 6.46
CA GLU A 158 12.89 -9.68 6.92
C GLU A 158 11.57 -10.22 6.34
N LYS A 159 11.56 -11.51 5.97
CA LYS A 159 10.34 -12.25 5.60
C LYS A 159 10.05 -13.29 6.68
N ILE A 160 8.82 -13.28 7.20
CA ILE A 160 8.39 -14.18 8.29
C ILE A 160 7.21 -15.00 7.81
N GLY A 161 7.43 -16.31 7.68
CA GLY A 161 6.43 -17.21 7.13
C GLY A 161 6.07 -16.83 5.70
N LYS A 162 4.78 -16.94 5.37
CA LYS A 162 4.27 -16.71 4.00
C LYS A 162 3.77 -15.29 3.77
N ASP A 163 3.26 -14.67 4.84
CA ASP A 163 2.36 -13.53 4.70
C ASP A 163 2.89 -12.26 5.35
N THR A 164 3.91 -12.36 6.22
CA THR A 164 4.45 -11.23 6.99
C THR A 164 5.81 -10.82 6.47
N VAL A 165 5.99 -9.51 6.22
CA VAL A 165 7.24 -8.92 5.73
C VAL A 165 7.51 -7.63 6.49
N ILE A 166 8.77 -7.42 6.88
CA ILE A 166 9.24 -6.14 7.41
C ILE A 166 9.94 -5.40 6.27
N THR A 167 9.57 -4.14 6.10
CA THR A 167 10.09 -3.29 5.02
C THR A 167 10.67 -2.00 5.57
N HIS A 168 11.71 -1.52 4.91
CA HIS A 168 12.17 -0.14 4.98
C HIS A 168 11.79 0.57 3.68
N GLU A 169 11.10 1.69 3.78
CA GLU A 169 10.69 2.49 2.62
C GLU A 169 11.23 3.91 2.78
N THR A 170 11.89 4.42 1.74
CA THR A 170 12.30 5.83 1.69
C THR A 170 11.39 6.57 0.72
N ALA A 171 10.76 7.64 1.20
CA ALA A 171 9.95 8.50 0.36
C ALA A 171 10.86 9.37 -0.53
N ALA A 172 10.43 9.60 -1.76
CA ALA A 172 11.08 10.57 -2.62
C ALA A 172 10.93 11.99 -2.04
N ALA A 173 11.96 12.83 -2.22
CA ALA A 173 11.90 14.20 -1.77
C ALA A 173 10.80 14.96 -2.56
N PRO A 174 9.88 15.66 -1.88
CA PRO A 174 8.87 16.41 -2.58
C PRO A 174 9.52 17.58 -3.36
N PRO A 175 8.93 17.99 -4.49
CA PRO A 175 9.43 19.11 -5.27
C PRO A 175 9.65 20.36 -4.41
N GLY A 176 10.87 20.89 -4.40
CA GLY A 176 11.23 22.09 -3.64
C GLY A 176 11.78 21.86 -2.24
N ASN A 177 12.00 20.62 -1.80
CA ASN A 177 12.66 20.28 -0.52
C ASN A 177 12.03 20.92 0.73
N LEU A 178 10.75 21.29 0.66
CA LEU A 178 10.03 21.97 1.76
C LEU A 178 9.69 21.05 2.93
N VAL A 179 9.63 19.75 2.69
CA VAL A 179 9.48 18.71 3.70
C VAL A 179 10.74 17.87 3.62
N GLY A 180 11.46 17.77 4.74
CA GLY A 180 12.63 16.89 4.83
C GLY A 180 12.30 15.45 4.40
N PRO A 181 13.28 14.67 3.95
CA PRO A 181 13.01 13.31 3.50
C PRO A 181 12.50 12.45 4.67
N ARG A 182 11.54 11.57 4.38
CA ARG A 182 10.95 10.65 5.35
C ARG A 182 11.33 9.23 4.98
N ASP A 183 11.58 8.42 6.00
CA ASP A 183 11.65 6.98 5.87
C ASP A 183 10.64 6.30 6.80
N PHE A 184 10.34 5.04 6.51
CA PHE A 184 9.39 4.21 7.23
C PHE A 184 10.00 2.85 7.49
N VAL A 185 9.81 2.33 8.69
CA VAL A 185 9.99 0.90 8.98
C VAL A 185 8.62 0.35 9.32
N SER A 186 8.13 -0.61 8.55
CA SER A 186 6.76 -1.10 8.66
C SER A 186 6.70 -2.61 8.55
N VAL A 187 5.85 -3.22 9.37
CA VAL A 187 5.41 -4.60 9.19
C VAL A 187 4.22 -4.61 8.24
N ARG A 188 4.23 -5.53 7.29
CA ARG A 188 3.19 -5.74 6.28
C ARG A 188 2.68 -7.18 6.37
N CYS A 189 1.37 -7.35 6.26
CA CYS A 189 0.69 -8.65 6.28
C CYS A 189 -0.25 -8.76 5.07
N SER A 190 -0.05 -9.77 4.24
CA SER A 190 -0.88 -10.06 3.08
C SER A 190 -1.80 -11.24 3.36
N ARG A 191 -3.11 -11.08 3.14
CA ARG A 191 -4.08 -12.17 3.30
C ARG A 191 -5.00 -12.26 2.09
N ARG A 192 -5.34 -13.49 1.69
CA ARG A 192 -6.32 -13.77 0.64
C ARG A 192 -7.50 -14.54 1.22
N ARG A 193 -8.72 -14.05 0.96
CA ARG A 193 -9.98 -14.74 1.29
C ARG A 193 -10.85 -14.82 0.04
N GLY A 194 -10.89 -16.00 -0.57
CA GLY A 194 -11.56 -16.20 -1.85
C GLY A 194 -10.94 -15.33 -2.95
N SER A 195 -11.76 -14.48 -3.56
CA SER A 195 -11.33 -13.52 -4.59
C SER A 195 -10.86 -12.17 -4.03
N THR A 196 -10.85 -11.96 -2.71
CA THR A 196 -10.37 -10.71 -2.11
C THR A 196 -8.94 -10.89 -1.57
N CYS A 197 -8.04 -9.99 -1.94
CA CYS A 197 -6.72 -9.86 -1.32
C CYS A 197 -6.68 -8.58 -0.46
N VAL A 198 -6.02 -8.64 0.69
CA VAL A 198 -5.81 -7.50 1.57
C VAL A 198 -4.34 -7.41 1.93
N LEU A 199 -3.75 -6.24 1.69
CA LEU A 199 -2.38 -5.89 2.07
C LEU A 199 -2.49 -4.91 3.23
N ALA A 200 -2.18 -5.34 4.44
CA ALA A 200 -2.25 -4.49 5.62
C ALA A 200 -0.85 -4.16 6.15
N GLY A 201 -0.72 -3.09 6.90
CA GLY A 201 0.53 -2.77 7.56
C GLY A 201 0.40 -1.64 8.57
N MET A 202 1.43 -1.53 9.39
CA MET A 202 1.64 -0.43 10.33
C MET A 202 3.13 -0.27 10.62
N SER A 203 3.50 0.84 11.26
CA SER A 203 4.86 1.06 11.71
C SER A 203 5.32 -0.01 12.68
N THR A 204 6.59 -0.35 12.61
CA THR A 204 7.24 -1.23 13.56
C THR A 204 8.68 -0.78 13.78
N THR A 205 9.38 -1.43 14.70
CA THR A 205 10.81 -1.24 14.90
C THR A 205 11.56 -2.47 14.42
N HIS A 206 12.77 -2.27 13.87
CA HIS A 206 13.62 -3.38 13.44
C HIS A 206 15.07 -3.06 13.81
N GLY A 207 15.71 -3.96 14.56
CA GLY A 207 17.03 -3.70 15.15
C GLY A 207 18.13 -3.42 14.12
N ALA A 208 18.03 -4.02 12.93
CA ALA A 208 18.97 -3.76 11.83
C ALA A 208 18.68 -2.45 11.06
N MET A 209 17.61 -1.73 11.40
CA MET A 209 17.24 -0.47 10.74
C MET A 209 16.77 0.60 11.75
N PRO A 210 17.69 1.09 12.61
CA PRO A 210 17.41 2.25 13.45
C PRO A 210 17.17 3.52 12.61
N GLU A 211 16.78 4.62 13.24
CA GLU A 211 16.67 5.92 12.58
C GLU A 211 18.02 6.30 11.95
N GLN A 212 17.99 6.77 10.70
CA GLN A 212 19.17 7.12 9.94
C GLN A 212 19.34 8.64 9.90
N GLU A 213 20.58 9.12 9.98
CA GLU A 213 20.87 10.55 9.82
C GLU A 213 20.36 11.05 8.47
N GLY A 214 19.78 12.25 8.47
CA GLY A 214 19.26 12.88 7.26
C GLY A 214 17.82 12.52 6.92
N PHE A 215 17.18 11.55 7.62
CA PHE A 215 15.76 11.22 7.46
C PHE A 215 14.97 11.48 8.74
N ILE A 216 13.70 11.86 8.59
CA ILE A 216 12.72 11.83 9.69
C ILE A 216 11.95 10.52 9.60
N ARG A 217 11.98 9.70 10.66
CA ARG A 217 11.24 8.45 10.75
C ARG A 217 9.76 8.72 10.94
N ALA A 218 9.02 8.69 9.84
CA ALA A 218 7.57 8.84 9.83
C ALA A 218 6.89 7.50 10.16
N GLU A 219 5.63 7.58 10.59
CA GLU A 219 4.90 6.44 11.11
C GLU A 219 3.58 6.24 10.37
N ASN A 220 3.42 5.06 9.78
CA ASN A 220 2.14 4.54 9.37
C ASN A 220 1.35 4.03 10.59
N GLY A 221 0.12 4.52 10.73
CA GLY A 221 -0.89 3.85 11.55
C GLY A 221 -1.47 2.63 10.82
N PRO A 222 -2.58 2.04 11.32
CA PRO A 222 -3.25 0.94 10.62
C PRO A 222 -3.66 1.34 9.20
N THR A 223 -3.05 0.71 8.22
CA THR A 223 -3.19 0.99 6.78
C THR A 223 -3.51 -0.31 6.05
N CYS A 224 -4.36 -0.26 5.02
CA CYS A 224 -4.52 -1.43 4.14
C CYS A 224 -4.96 -1.09 2.72
N MET A 225 -4.60 -1.95 1.78
CA MET A 225 -5.13 -2.00 0.43
C MET A 225 -5.99 -3.25 0.27
N VAL A 226 -7.25 -3.07 -0.12
CA VAL A 226 -8.19 -4.15 -0.41
C VAL A 226 -8.38 -4.25 -1.92
N LEU A 227 -8.03 -5.40 -2.48
CA LEU A 227 -8.15 -5.72 -3.90
C LEU A 227 -9.29 -6.69 -4.12
N ARG A 228 -10.21 -6.35 -5.03
CA ARG A 228 -11.33 -7.21 -5.43
C ARG A 228 -11.52 -7.14 -6.94
N PRO A 229 -11.83 -8.25 -7.64
CA PRO A 229 -12.25 -8.18 -9.03
C PRO A 229 -13.48 -7.29 -9.15
N LEU A 230 -13.56 -6.47 -10.20
CA LEU A 230 -14.74 -5.65 -10.43
C LEU A 230 -15.92 -6.56 -10.85
N PRO A 231 -17.10 -6.44 -10.21
CA PRO A 231 -18.27 -7.22 -10.62
C PRO A 231 -18.61 -6.98 -12.10
N GLY A 232 -18.71 -8.05 -12.88
CA GLY A 232 -18.98 -7.98 -14.32
C GLY A 232 -17.76 -7.66 -15.20
N SER A 233 -16.57 -7.41 -14.64
CA SER A 233 -15.35 -7.13 -15.42
C SER A 233 -14.11 -7.72 -14.73
N PRO A 234 -13.84 -9.03 -14.90
CA PRO A 234 -12.73 -9.73 -14.25
C PRO A 234 -11.33 -9.23 -14.65
N SER A 235 -11.23 -8.52 -15.77
CA SER A 235 -10.01 -7.85 -16.22
C SER A 235 -9.71 -6.54 -15.49
N GLN A 236 -10.59 -6.12 -14.57
CA GLN A 236 -10.44 -4.91 -13.78
C GLN A 236 -10.47 -5.22 -12.28
N THR A 237 -9.77 -4.40 -11.50
CA THR A 237 -9.64 -4.56 -10.06
C THR A 237 -10.12 -3.31 -9.35
N ARG A 238 -11.08 -3.47 -8.44
CA ARG A 238 -11.41 -2.44 -7.47
C ARG A 238 -10.35 -2.44 -6.37
N LEU A 239 -9.64 -1.33 -6.24
CA LEU A 239 -8.67 -1.08 -5.18
C LEU A 239 -9.27 -0.06 -4.19
N THR A 240 -9.31 -0.44 -2.92
CA THR A 240 -9.65 0.46 -1.81
C THR A 240 -8.44 0.57 -0.90
N TRP A 241 -7.88 1.76 -0.76
CA TRP A 241 -6.69 1.98 0.08
C TRP A 241 -7.02 2.91 1.25
N LEU A 242 -7.00 2.35 2.46
CA LEU A 242 -6.99 3.10 3.71
C LEU A 242 -5.56 3.49 4.05
N LEU A 243 -5.30 4.79 4.16
CA LEU A 243 -4.02 5.35 4.56
C LEU A 243 -4.15 6.09 5.90
N SER A 244 -3.35 5.67 6.87
CA SER A 244 -3.14 6.35 8.15
C SER A 244 -1.66 6.65 8.31
N ILE A 245 -1.29 7.91 8.41
CA ILE A 245 0.12 8.33 8.40
C ILE A 245 0.34 9.61 9.22
N ASP A 246 1.34 9.54 10.09
CA ASP A 246 1.97 10.64 10.77
C ASP A 246 3.35 10.90 10.15
N LEU A 247 3.56 12.12 9.65
CA LEU A 247 4.80 12.50 8.98
C LEU A 247 5.86 13.07 9.94
N LYS A 248 5.50 13.26 11.22
CA LYS A 248 6.22 14.01 12.25
C LYS A 248 6.56 15.45 11.84
#